data_AF-A0A0R1QWU4-F1
#
_entry.id   AF-A0A0R1QWU4-F1
#
_cell.length_a   1.000
_cell.length_b   1.000
_cell.length_c   1.000
_cell.angle_alpha   90.00
_cell.angle_beta   90.00
_cell.angle_gamma   90.00
#
_symmetry.space_group_name_H-M   'P 1'
#
loop_
_entity.id
_entity.type
_entity.pdbx_description
1 polymer ?
#
loop_
_entity_poly.entity_id
_entity_poly.type
_entity_poly.pdbx_seq_one_letter_code
_entity_poly.pdbx_strand_id
1 'polypeptide(L)'
;MNDDTPKFCPHCGQPLAPGAKFCTSCGYQLKTATDAADTPDAANDTQSAPQDQLQPTPESTGARAKRFFGNVFAWWLATIKHPAQPDLQTPVLFGYLALVLEALFPTLIVAVLAHKATNAANQAANLAINLNGIIWRLCLTIFVVVLLALFIYVGIGFGIRRINDPATTFSSYLIRFTSLTNLVIGFGLLGLLISFFLHVDFNGGYGEVGILILLLGLTSLVTTVGYLYSLVVDVAQPRLDAFYLLLIGEIALAIGLAIYGGLVGGLIGQALSNTFAQIGDSFSAGW
;
A
#
# COMPACT_ATOMS: atom_id res chain seq x y z
N MET A 1 14.82 -8.24 -53.44
CA MET A 1 15.33 -8.00 -52.08
C MET A 1 14.69 -6.72 -51.58
N ASN A 2 13.63 -6.82 -50.78
CA ASN A 2 13.15 -5.75 -49.90
C ASN A 2 12.79 -6.44 -48.58
N ASP A 3 13.56 -6.15 -47.55
CA ASP A 3 13.50 -6.77 -46.22
C ASP A 3 13.05 -5.70 -45.22
N ASP A 4 11.79 -5.28 -45.32
CA ASP A 4 11.16 -4.30 -44.42
C ASP A 4 10.29 -4.99 -43.36
N THR A 5 10.88 -5.98 -42.66
CA THR A 5 10.30 -6.42 -41.39
C THR A 5 10.79 -5.49 -40.27
N PRO A 6 9.91 -4.74 -39.57
CA PRO A 6 10.32 -3.88 -38.49
C PRO A 6 10.94 -4.74 -37.36
N LYS A 7 12.24 -4.58 -37.13
CA LYS A 7 13.00 -5.32 -36.12
C LYS A 7 12.58 -5.00 -34.68
N PHE A 8 11.88 -3.89 -34.46
CA PHE A 8 11.45 -3.42 -33.15
C PHE A 8 9.97 -3.05 -33.17
N CYS A 9 9.29 -3.30 -32.05
CA CYS A 9 7.88 -2.97 -31.88
C CYS A 9 7.70 -1.45 -31.86
N PRO A 10 6.83 -0.87 -32.72
CA PRO A 10 6.60 0.58 -32.73
C PRO A 10 5.89 1.10 -31.47
N HIS A 11 5.29 0.20 -30.68
CA HIS A 11 4.54 0.57 -29.47
C HIS A 11 5.40 0.58 -28.20
N CYS A 12 6.36 -0.35 -28.06
CA CYS A 12 7.15 -0.48 -26.83
C CYS A 12 8.68 -0.54 -27.06
N GLY A 13 9.14 -0.55 -28.30
CA GLY A 13 10.56 -0.55 -28.65
C GLY A 13 11.30 -1.89 -28.45
N GLN A 14 10.64 -2.95 -27.99
CA GLN A 14 11.27 -4.27 -27.82
C GLN A 14 11.51 -4.97 -29.17
N PRO A 15 12.57 -5.79 -29.30
CA PRO A 15 12.88 -6.51 -30.52
C PRO A 15 11.79 -7.53 -30.86
N LEU A 16 11.43 -7.60 -32.14
CA LEU A 16 10.42 -8.51 -32.66
C LEU A 16 11.09 -9.74 -33.27
N ALA A 17 10.49 -10.91 -33.04
CA ALA A 17 10.87 -12.11 -33.77
C ALA A 17 10.52 -11.94 -35.27
N PRO A 18 11.31 -12.53 -36.20
CA PRO A 18 11.03 -12.44 -37.63
C PRO A 18 9.62 -12.95 -37.96
N GLY A 19 8.83 -12.14 -38.67
CA GLY A 19 7.46 -12.50 -39.06
C GLY A 19 6.41 -12.48 -37.94
N ALA A 20 6.72 -11.90 -36.77
CA ALA A 20 5.77 -11.81 -35.66
C ALA A 20 4.52 -10.99 -36.05
N LYS A 21 3.34 -11.58 -35.88
CA LYS A 21 2.03 -10.90 -36.03
C LYS A 21 1.64 -10.09 -34.79
N PHE A 22 2.31 -10.34 -33.65
CA PHE A 22 2.06 -9.69 -32.37
C PHE A 22 3.36 -9.55 -31.57
N CYS A 23 3.49 -8.48 -30.78
CA CYS A 23 4.59 -8.31 -29.84
C CYS A 23 4.37 -9.19 -28.59
N THR A 24 5.30 -10.09 -28.29
CA THR A 24 5.23 -10.97 -27.11
C THR A 24 5.46 -10.23 -25.79
N SER A 25 6.07 -9.05 -25.84
CA SER A 25 6.37 -8.25 -24.64
C SER A 25 5.22 -7.32 -24.22
N CYS A 26 4.42 -6.79 -25.16
CA CYS A 26 3.36 -5.82 -24.86
C CYS A 26 1.98 -6.16 -25.47
N GLY A 27 1.88 -7.19 -26.31
CA GLY A 27 0.63 -7.62 -26.94
C GLY A 27 0.21 -6.85 -28.19
N TYR A 28 1.00 -5.86 -28.65
CA TYR A 28 0.67 -5.04 -29.82
C TYR A 28 0.60 -5.87 -31.11
N GLN A 29 -0.51 -5.76 -31.86
CA GLN A 29 -0.71 -6.47 -33.13
C GLN A 29 -0.06 -5.73 -34.31
N LEU A 30 0.81 -6.42 -35.02
CA LEU A 30 1.55 -5.92 -36.18
C LEU A 30 0.77 -6.28 -37.44
N LYS A 31 0.29 -5.28 -38.17
CA LYS A 31 -0.42 -5.49 -39.44
C LYS A 31 0.60 -5.76 -40.56
N THR A 32 0.56 -6.96 -41.14
CA THR A 32 1.37 -7.28 -42.33
C THR A 32 0.65 -6.77 -43.58
N ALA A 33 1.35 -5.97 -44.39
CA ALA A 33 0.84 -5.45 -45.65
C ALA A 33 1.26 -6.34 -46.82
N THR A 34 0.47 -7.38 -47.12
CA THR A 34 0.40 -7.97 -48.45
C THR A 34 -0.98 -8.63 -48.59
N ASP A 35 -1.85 -8.02 -49.40
CA ASP A 35 -2.69 -8.68 -50.42
C ASP A 35 -3.84 -7.74 -50.86
N ALA A 36 -3.55 -6.99 -51.92
CA ALA A 36 -4.48 -6.59 -52.98
C ALA A 36 -3.74 -6.98 -54.28
N ALA A 37 -4.32 -7.61 -55.31
CA ALA A 37 -5.67 -7.63 -55.80
C ALA A 37 -5.93 -8.92 -56.61
N ASP A 38 -7.20 -9.32 -56.76
CA ASP A 38 -7.84 -9.44 -58.08
C ASP A 38 -9.35 -9.74 -57.92
N THR A 39 -10.17 -9.01 -58.68
CA THR A 39 -11.63 -9.20 -58.81
C THR A 39 -11.92 -10.03 -60.07
N PRO A 40 -13.03 -10.78 -60.13
CA PRO A 40 -14.13 -10.29 -60.98
C PRO A 40 -15.56 -10.56 -60.44
N ASP A 41 -16.41 -9.56 -60.67
CA ASP A 41 -17.86 -9.59 -60.97
C ASP A 41 -18.77 -10.65 -60.34
N ALA A 42 -19.70 -10.22 -59.46
CA ALA A 42 -21.16 -10.31 -59.67
C ALA A 42 -21.95 -9.91 -58.41
N ALA A 43 -22.94 -9.04 -58.64
CA ALA A 43 -24.13 -8.74 -57.83
C ALA A 43 -24.01 -7.74 -56.63
N ASN A 44 -24.45 -6.51 -56.92
CA ASN A 44 -25.28 -5.65 -56.06
C ASN A 44 -26.18 -6.49 -55.10
N ASP A 45 -26.47 -6.10 -53.85
CA ASP A 45 -26.93 -4.77 -53.46
C ASP A 45 -26.85 -4.56 -51.93
N THR A 46 -26.50 -3.32 -51.56
CA THR A 46 -26.93 -2.58 -50.36
C THR A 46 -26.73 -3.19 -48.96
N GLN A 47 -25.74 -2.67 -48.22
CA GLN A 47 -26.01 -2.05 -46.90
C GLN A 47 -24.85 -1.20 -46.37
N SER A 48 -25.23 0.01 -45.98
CA SER A 48 -24.43 1.09 -45.41
C SER A 48 -23.55 0.66 -44.25
N ALA A 49 -22.34 1.20 -44.21
CA ALA A 49 -21.42 1.11 -43.08
C ALA A 49 -22.04 1.61 -41.77
N PRO A 50 -21.88 0.89 -40.65
CA PRO A 50 -21.80 1.50 -39.35
C PRO A 50 -20.39 2.08 -39.20
N GLN A 51 -20.27 3.40 -39.29
CA GLN A 51 -19.16 4.10 -38.68
C GLN A 51 -19.27 3.85 -37.17
N ASP A 52 -18.47 2.92 -36.64
CA ASP A 52 -18.26 2.75 -35.20
C ASP A 52 -17.49 3.97 -34.66
N GLN A 53 -18.19 5.11 -34.60
CA GLN A 53 -17.89 6.16 -33.64
C GLN A 53 -18.27 5.58 -32.27
N LEU A 54 -17.28 5.02 -31.58
CA LEU A 54 -17.43 4.54 -30.21
C LEU A 54 -17.68 5.76 -29.29
N GLN A 55 -18.93 6.18 -29.20
CA GLN A 55 -19.42 7.04 -28.13
C GLN A 55 -19.29 6.27 -26.81
N PRO A 56 -18.79 6.89 -25.73
CA PRO A 56 -18.71 6.22 -24.44
C PRO A 56 -20.12 5.95 -23.93
N THR A 57 -20.53 4.68 -23.97
CA THR A 57 -21.70 4.22 -23.21
C THR A 57 -21.46 4.52 -21.74
N PRO A 58 -22.45 5.03 -20.99
CA PRO A 58 -22.29 5.28 -19.57
C PRO A 58 -21.98 3.96 -18.85
N GLU A 59 -20.72 3.81 -18.46
CA GLU A 59 -20.23 2.68 -17.66
C GLU A 59 -21.04 2.58 -16.37
N SER A 60 -21.59 1.40 -16.08
CA SER A 60 -22.33 1.19 -14.83
C SER A 60 -21.41 1.40 -13.62
N THR A 61 -21.95 1.92 -12.52
CA THR A 61 -21.17 2.16 -11.29
C THR A 61 -20.41 0.90 -10.83
N GLY A 62 -20.99 -0.29 -11.02
CA GLY A 62 -20.36 -1.57 -10.71
C GLY A 62 -19.16 -1.91 -11.62
N ALA A 63 -19.27 -1.65 -12.93
CA ALA A 63 -18.15 -1.87 -13.85
C ALA A 63 -16.96 -0.94 -13.52
N ARG A 64 -17.25 0.34 -13.21
CA ARG A 64 -16.25 1.31 -12.78
C ARG A 64 -15.54 0.87 -11.49
N ALA A 65 -16.31 0.43 -10.49
CA ALA A 65 -15.75 -0.06 -9.23
C ALA A 65 -14.85 -1.29 -9.44
N LYS A 66 -15.31 -2.27 -10.22
CA LYS A 66 -14.53 -3.47 -10.55
C LYS A 66 -13.21 -3.13 -11.25
N ARG A 67 -13.24 -2.21 -12.22
CA ARG A 67 -12.04 -1.73 -12.92
C ARG A 67 -11.09 -1.02 -11.96
N PHE A 68 -11.61 -0.17 -11.09
CA PHE A 68 -10.81 0.53 -10.09
C PHE A 68 -10.07 -0.45 -9.16
N PHE A 69 -10.79 -1.38 -8.53
CA PHE A 69 -10.18 -2.37 -7.64
C PHE A 69 -9.21 -3.30 -8.38
N GLY A 70 -9.54 -3.68 -9.62
CA GLY A 70 -8.64 -4.46 -10.48
C GLY A 70 -7.32 -3.73 -10.74
N ASN A 71 -7.36 -2.43 -11.02
CA ASN A 71 -6.18 -1.62 -11.23
C ASN A 71 -5.35 -1.45 -9.94
N VAL A 72 -6.00 -1.23 -8.79
CA VAL A 72 -5.31 -1.12 -7.50
C VAL A 72 -4.60 -2.43 -7.15
N PHE A 73 -5.28 -3.57 -7.33
CA PHE A 73 -4.69 -4.88 -7.08
C PHE A 73 -3.53 -5.18 -8.05
N ALA A 74 -3.69 -4.86 -9.34
CA ALA A 74 -2.62 -5.03 -10.33
C ALA A 74 -1.39 -4.19 -10.00
N TRP A 75 -1.57 -2.93 -9.57
CA TRP A 75 -0.49 -2.07 -9.11
C TRP A 75 0.19 -2.64 -7.87
N TRP A 76 -0.57 -3.03 -6.84
CA TRP A 76 -0.02 -3.65 -5.64
C TRP A 76 0.82 -4.88 -5.97
N LEU A 77 0.31 -5.78 -6.81
CA LEU A 77 1.04 -6.97 -7.24
C LEU A 77 2.30 -6.63 -8.05
N ALA A 78 2.24 -5.62 -8.92
CA ALA A 78 3.40 -5.16 -9.67
C ALA A 78 4.51 -4.62 -8.75
N THR A 79 4.14 -3.81 -7.74
CA THR A 79 5.09 -3.27 -6.76
C THR A 79 5.69 -4.33 -5.85
N ILE A 80 4.97 -5.42 -5.52
CA ILE A 80 5.57 -6.56 -4.80
C ILE A 80 6.66 -7.25 -5.65
N LYS A 81 6.43 -7.38 -6.96
CA LYS A 81 7.41 -8.03 -7.85
C LYS A 81 8.62 -7.14 -8.14
N HIS A 82 8.39 -5.84 -8.31
CA HIS A 82 9.41 -4.86 -8.69
C HIS A 82 9.30 -3.57 -7.86
N PRO A 83 9.57 -3.61 -6.54
CA PRO A 83 9.34 -2.48 -5.64
C PRO A 83 10.21 -1.25 -5.95
N ALA A 84 11.39 -1.47 -6.51
CA ALA A 84 12.34 -0.42 -6.87
C ALA A 84 12.06 0.26 -8.22
N GLN A 85 11.04 -0.17 -8.98
CA GLN A 85 10.71 0.35 -10.31
C GLN A 85 9.27 0.88 -10.35
N PRO A 86 8.95 1.93 -9.56
CA PRO A 86 7.59 2.44 -9.49
C PRO A 86 7.18 3.14 -10.80
N ASP A 87 5.97 2.90 -11.27
CA ASP A 87 5.33 3.73 -12.29
C ASP A 87 4.85 5.04 -11.64
N LEU A 88 5.63 6.11 -11.80
CA LEU A 88 5.32 7.42 -11.22
C LEU A 88 4.10 8.11 -11.86
N GLN A 89 3.55 7.57 -12.94
CA GLN A 89 2.28 8.04 -13.54
C GLN A 89 1.05 7.40 -12.86
N THR A 90 1.26 6.50 -11.89
CA THR A 90 0.18 5.89 -11.11
C THR A 90 -0.66 6.98 -10.40
N PRO A 91 -2.01 6.89 -10.42
CA PRO A 91 -2.86 7.81 -9.68
C PRO A 91 -2.50 7.87 -8.20
N VAL A 92 -2.30 9.08 -7.67
CA VAL A 92 -1.86 9.33 -6.28
C VAL A 92 -2.75 8.65 -5.22
N LEU A 93 -4.03 8.43 -5.54
CA LEU A 93 -4.98 7.74 -4.68
C LEU A 93 -4.51 6.34 -4.29
N PHE A 94 -3.75 5.65 -5.16
CA PHE A 94 -3.26 4.30 -4.89
C PHE A 94 -2.27 4.31 -3.71
N GLY A 95 -1.40 5.33 -3.65
CA GLY A 95 -0.50 5.54 -2.53
C GLY A 95 -1.25 5.84 -1.23
N TYR A 96 -2.27 6.70 -1.25
CA TYR A 96 -3.08 6.94 -0.05
C TYR A 96 -3.81 5.69 0.43
N LEU A 97 -4.36 4.89 -0.48
CA LEU A 97 -5.00 3.62 -0.14
C LEU A 97 -3.99 2.64 0.47
N ALA A 98 -2.76 2.58 -0.04
CA ALA A 98 -1.70 1.77 0.55
C ALA A 98 -1.42 2.18 2.00
N LEU A 99 -1.23 3.47 2.28
CA LEU A 99 -1.01 3.96 3.66
C LEU A 99 -2.18 3.62 4.60
N VAL A 100 -3.42 3.76 4.11
CA VAL A 100 -4.62 3.40 4.89
C VAL A 100 -4.64 1.90 5.20
N LEU A 101 -4.29 1.04 4.25
CA LEU A 101 -4.23 -0.40 4.48
C LEU A 101 -3.08 -0.79 5.43
N GLU A 102 -1.93 -0.15 5.29
CA GLU A 102 -0.78 -0.33 6.20
C GLU A 102 -1.14 0.06 7.65
N ALA A 103 -1.99 1.07 7.87
CA ALA A 103 -2.49 1.40 9.20
C ALA A 103 -3.66 0.50 9.66
N LEU A 104 -4.51 0.07 8.73
CA LEU A 104 -5.73 -0.68 9.04
C LEU A 104 -5.42 -2.09 9.54
N PHE A 105 -4.59 -2.86 8.84
CA PHE A 105 -4.31 -4.25 9.20
C PHE A 105 -3.73 -4.44 10.62
N PRO A 106 -2.68 -3.72 11.06
CA PRO A 106 -2.20 -3.83 12.43
C PRO A 106 -3.26 -3.42 13.45
N THR A 107 -4.11 -2.44 13.13
CA THR A 107 -5.24 -2.06 14.01
C THR A 107 -6.25 -3.20 14.15
N LEU A 108 -6.60 -3.87 13.06
CA LEU A 108 -7.52 -5.01 13.07
C LEU A 108 -6.93 -6.21 13.83
N ILE A 109 -5.62 -6.45 13.71
CA ILE A 109 -4.92 -7.47 14.52
C ILE A 109 -5.09 -7.16 16.01
N VAL A 110 -4.84 -5.91 16.43
CA VAL A 110 -5.04 -5.49 17.83
C VAL A 110 -6.49 -5.67 18.27
N ALA A 111 -7.47 -5.32 17.41
CA ALA A 111 -8.89 -5.50 17.73
C ALA A 111 -9.23 -6.97 18.00
N VAL A 112 -8.81 -7.89 17.12
CA VAL A 112 -9.05 -9.33 17.26
C VAL A 112 -8.42 -9.85 18.56
N LEU A 113 -7.16 -9.48 18.81
CA LEU A 113 -6.44 -9.92 20.02
C LEU A 113 -7.06 -9.34 21.30
N ALA A 114 -7.51 -8.08 21.29
CA ALA A 114 -8.16 -7.45 22.45
C ALA A 114 -9.48 -8.15 22.81
N HIS A 115 -10.30 -8.52 21.83
CA HIS A 115 -11.52 -9.30 22.08
C HIS A 115 -11.20 -10.69 22.63
N LYS A 116 -10.19 -11.37 22.08
CA LYS A 116 -9.75 -12.68 22.59
C LYS A 116 -9.23 -12.60 24.02
N ALA A 117 -8.41 -11.60 24.32
CA ALA A 117 -7.90 -11.35 25.67
C ALA A 117 -9.04 -11.07 26.67
N THR A 118 -10.03 -10.25 26.26
CA THR A 118 -11.21 -9.96 27.10
C THR A 118 -12.00 -11.23 27.40
N ASN A 119 -12.22 -12.08 26.39
CA ASN A 119 -12.94 -13.34 26.56
C ASN A 119 -12.18 -14.32 27.45
N ALA A 120 -10.86 -14.45 27.27
CA ALA A 120 -10.01 -15.28 28.11
C ALA A 120 -10.01 -14.79 29.57
N ALA A 121 -9.97 -13.47 29.80
CA ALA A 121 -10.02 -12.90 31.14
C ALA A 121 -11.38 -13.15 31.82
N ASN A 122 -12.48 -12.95 31.08
CA ASN A 122 -13.83 -13.24 31.57
C ASN A 122 -13.99 -14.72 31.95
N GLN A 123 -13.46 -15.64 31.13
CA GLN A 123 -13.49 -17.07 31.42
C GLN A 123 -12.65 -17.42 32.66
N ALA A 124 -11.42 -16.91 32.75
CA ALA A 124 -10.52 -17.19 33.88
C ALA A 124 -11.04 -16.63 35.22
N ALA A 125 -11.70 -15.48 35.20
CA ALA A 125 -12.22 -14.81 36.39
C ALA A 125 -13.71 -15.08 36.66
N ASN A 126 -14.39 -15.86 35.82
CA ASN A 126 -15.85 -16.07 35.84
C ASN A 126 -16.64 -14.74 35.87
N LEU A 127 -16.22 -13.79 35.02
CA LEU A 127 -16.81 -12.46 34.85
C LEU A 127 -17.53 -12.33 33.49
N ALA A 128 -18.37 -11.32 33.34
CA ALA A 128 -19.06 -10.98 32.09
C ALA A 128 -18.84 -9.52 31.68
N ILE A 129 -17.58 -9.06 31.72
CA ILE A 129 -17.24 -7.67 31.38
C ILE A 129 -17.33 -7.48 29.86
N ASN A 130 -18.07 -6.46 29.42
CA ASN A 130 -18.16 -6.06 28.02
C ASN A 130 -17.26 -4.83 27.76
N LEU A 131 -16.15 -5.04 27.05
CA LEU A 131 -15.21 -3.98 26.70
C LEU A 131 -15.35 -3.46 25.26
N ASN A 132 -16.41 -3.83 24.52
CA ASN A 132 -16.52 -3.51 23.09
C ASN A 132 -16.38 -2.01 22.80
N GLY A 133 -17.02 -1.15 23.60
CA GLY A 133 -16.92 0.30 23.43
C GLY A 133 -15.52 0.86 23.68
N ILE A 134 -14.79 0.29 24.64
CA ILE A 134 -13.41 0.67 24.96
C ILE A 134 -12.46 0.20 23.85
N ILE A 135 -12.59 -1.06 23.43
CA ILE A 135 -11.80 -1.64 22.33
C ILE A 135 -11.99 -0.84 21.06
N TRP A 136 -13.23 -0.49 20.69
CA TRP A 136 -13.51 0.32 19.51
C TRP A 136 -12.79 1.68 19.53
N ARG A 137 -12.88 2.42 20.65
CA ARG A 137 -12.22 3.73 20.81
C ARG A 137 -10.70 3.62 20.77
N LEU A 138 -10.14 2.59 21.41
CA LEU A 138 -8.71 2.32 21.40
C LEU A 138 -8.23 2.00 19.98
N CYS A 139 -8.93 1.12 19.26
CA CYS A 139 -8.59 0.77 17.88
C CYS A 139 -8.70 1.97 16.93
N LEU A 140 -9.75 2.79 17.05
CA LEU A 140 -9.86 4.03 16.27
C LEU A 140 -8.67 4.97 16.55
N THR A 141 -8.28 5.11 17.82
CA THR A 141 -7.14 5.92 18.23
C THR A 141 -5.84 5.38 17.64
N ILE A 142 -5.59 4.06 17.75
CA ILE A 142 -4.42 3.40 17.18
C ILE A 142 -4.36 3.59 15.66
N PHE A 143 -5.48 3.40 14.96
CA PHE A 143 -5.56 3.57 13.52
C PHE A 143 -5.14 4.98 13.09
N VAL A 144 -5.73 6.01 13.73
CA VAL A 144 -5.38 7.41 13.44
C VAL A 144 -3.91 7.66 13.79
N VAL A 145 -3.43 7.12 14.92
CA VAL A 145 -2.05 7.32 15.35
C VAL A 145 -1.05 6.73 14.37
N VAL A 146 -1.28 5.50 13.91
CA VAL A 146 -0.42 4.83 12.93
C VAL A 146 -0.49 5.54 11.59
N LEU A 147 -1.69 5.92 11.15
CA LEU A 147 -1.87 6.64 9.88
C LEU A 147 -1.13 7.98 9.87
N LEU A 148 -1.20 8.75 10.95
CA LEU A 148 -0.47 10.01 11.07
C LEU A 148 1.05 9.79 11.14
N ALA A 149 1.52 8.72 11.79
CA ALA A 149 2.95 8.36 11.75
C ALA A 149 3.41 8.09 10.32
N LEU A 150 2.63 7.35 9.51
CA LEU A 150 2.94 7.12 8.10
C LEU A 150 2.98 8.42 7.28
N PHE A 151 2.09 9.38 7.58
CA PHE A 151 2.17 10.71 6.97
C PHE A 151 3.44 11.49 7.38
N ILE A 152 3.97 11.29 8.58
CA ILE A 152 5.26 11.86 9.01
C ILE A 152 6.41 11.24 8.20
N TYR A 153 6.42 9.92 8.02
CA TYR A 153 7.40 9.24 7.14
C TYR A 153 7.40 9.86 5.74
N VAL A 154 6.23 9.97 5.12
CA VAL A 154 6.10 10.51 3.76
C VAL A 154 6.47 12.00 3.72
N GLY A 155 6.01 12.79 4.67
CA GLY A 155 6.23 14.24 4.70
C GLY A 155 7.71 14.61 4.88
N ILE A 156 8.38 14.00 5.86
CA ILE A 156 9.81 14.23 6.11
C ILE A 156 10.63 13.71 4.92
N GLY A 157 10.36 12.48 4.47
CA GLY A 157 11.08 11.89 3.36
C GLY A 157 10.94 12.68 2.05
N PHE A 158 9.74 13.22 1.78
CA PHE A 158 9.53 14.15 0.66
C PHE A 158 10.39 15.40 0.79
N GLY A 159 10.39 16.04 1.97
CA GLY A 159 11.19 17.23 2.22
C GLY A 159 12.68 17.00 1.98
N ILE A 160 13.22 15.91 2.53
CA ILE A 160 14.63 15.53 2.37
C ILE A 160 14.95 15.21 0.90
N ARG A 161 14.10 14.41 0.23
CA ARG A 161 14.31 14.11 -1.18
C ARG A 161 14.22 15.35 -2.06
N ARG A 162 13.33 16.30 -1.76
CA ARG A 162 13.17 17.56 -2.53
C ARG A 162 14.40 18.46 -2.47
N ILE A 163 15.18 18.39 -1.40
CA ILE A 163 16.48 19.08 -1.28
C ILE A 163 17.48 18.52 -2.29
N ASN A 164 17.49 17.18 -2.45
CA ASN A 164 18.41 16.46 -3.33
C ASN A 164 17.96 16.46 -4.81
N ASP A 165 16.65 16.30 -5.05
CA ASP A 165 15.99 16.26 -6.35
C ASP A 165 14.86 17.31 -6.40
N PRO A 166 15.15 18.53 -6.90
CA PRO A 166 14.18 19.60 -6.96
C PRO A 166 13.07 19.40 -8.00
N ALA A 167 13.15 18.38 -8.85
CA ALA A 167 12.07 18.08 -9.78
C ALA A 167 11.00 17.19 -9.12
N THR A 168 11.32 16.54 -7.99
CA THR A 168 10.38 15.63 -7.34
C THR A 168 9.11 16.34 -6.89
N THR A 169 7.97 15.73 -7.18
CA THR A 169 6.65 16.17 -6.73
C THR A 169 6.18 15.29 -5.58
N PHE A 170 5.30 15.80 -4.72
CA PHE A 170 4.77 15.03 -3.59
C PHE A 170 4.10 13.73 -4.05
N SER A 171 3.31 13.77 -5.13
CA SER A 171 2.67 12.58 -5.70
C SER A 171 3.70 11.54 -6.15
N SER A 172 4.74 11.96 -6.87
CA SER A 172 5.80 11.05 -7.31
C SER A 172 6.54 10.41 -6.13
N TYR A 173 6.75 11.18 -5.05
CA TYR A 173 7.39 10.67 -3.84
C TYR A 173 6.48 9.69 -3.09
N LEU A 174 5.20 10.02 -2.89
CA LEU A 174 4.23 9.15 -2.23
C LEU A 174 4.10 7.80 -2.96
N ILE A 175 3.98 7.82 -4.29
CA ILE A 175 3.92 6.59 -5.09
C ILE A 175 5.21 5.79 -4.98
N ARG A 176 6.38 6.43 -5.00
CA ARG A 176 7.66 5.76 -4.81
C ARG A 176 7.79 5.11 -3.43
N PHE A 177 7.49 5.85 -2.37
CA PHE A 177 7.54 5.36 -1.01
C PHE A 177 6.61 4.16 -0.82
N THR A 178 5.34 4.29 -1.20
CA THR A 178 4.36 3.22 -1.05
C THR A 178 4.66 2.01 -1.94
N SER A 179 5.24 2.20 -3.12
CA SER A 179 5.70 1.08 -3.95
C SER A 179 6.81 0.26 -3.28
N LEU A 180 7.68 0.92 -2.50
CA LEU A 180 8.75 0.26 -1.74
C LEU A 180 8.22 -0.43 -0.47
N THR A 181 7.17 0.11 0.17
CA THR A 181 6.63 -0.43 1.42
C THR A 181 5.44 -1.37 1.24
N ASN A 182 4.86 -1.49 0.04
CA ASN A 182 3.65 -2.28 -0.22
C ASN A 182 3.71 -3.76 0.21
N LEU A 183 4.90 -4.33 0.44
CA LEU A 183 5.06 -5.67 1.04
C LEU A 183 4.49 -5.72 2.48
N VAL A 184 4.49 -4.59 3.20
CA VAL A 184 3.88 -4.42 4.54
C VAL A 184 2.40 -4.77 4.52
N ILE A 185 1.67 -4.44 3.45
CA ILE A 185 0.25 -4.80 3.28
C ILE A 185 0.09 -6.32 3.27
N GLY A 186 1.00 -7.04 2.61
CA GLY A 186 1.02 -8.51 2.57
C GLY A 186 1.30 -9.13 3.94
N PHE A 187 2.29 -8.61 4.68
CA PHE A 187 2.56 -9.03 6.06
C PHE A 187 1.41 -8.70 7.02
N GLY A 188 0.77 -7.54 6.85
CA GLY A 188 -0.39 -7.12 7.64
C GLY A 188 -1.59 -8.04 7.41
N LEU A 189 -1.89 -8.37 6.16
CA LEU A 189 -2.96 -9.31 5.82
C LEU A 189 -2.66 -10.71 6.37
N LEU A 190 -1.42 -11.21 6.21
CA LEU A 190 -1.01 -12.49 6.75
C LEU A 190 -1.12 -12.53 8.28
N GLY A 191 -0.64 -11.48 8.96
CA GLY A 191 -0.76 -11.33 10.42
C GLY A 191 -2.22 -11.29 10.88
N LEU A 192 -3.09 -10.60 10.14
CA LEU A 192 -4.52 -10.59 10.42
C LEU A 192 -5.13 -11.99 10.30
N LEU A 193 -4.83 -12.72 9.24
CA LEU A 193 -5.30 -14.10 9.06
C LEU A 193 -4.82 -15.01 10.20
N ILE A 194 -3.54 -14.94 10.56
CA ILE A 194 -2.97 -15.70 11.68
C ILE A 194 -3.67 -15.35 12.99
N SER A 195 -3.97 -14.07 13.23
CA SER A 195 -4.60 -13.62 14.48
C SER A 195 -5.94 -14.30 14.78
N PHE A 196 -6.70 -14.74 13.75
CA PHE A 196 -7.94 -15.49 13.95
C PHE A 196 -7.73 -16.88 14.53
N PHE A 197 -6.59 -17.51 14.30
CA PHE A 197 -6.28 -18.87 14.77
C PHE A 197 -5.43 -18.91 16.04
N LEU A 198 -4.83 -17.79 16.44
CA LEU A 198 -4.07 -17.71 17.69
C LEU A 198 -4.98 -17.82 18.90
N HIS A 199 -4.53 -18.58 19.90
CA HIS A 199 -5.11 -18.56 21.22
C HIS A 199 -4.46 -17.42 22.03
N VAL A 200 -5.19 -16.91 23.01
CA VAL A 200 -4.69 -15.90 23.94
C VAL A 200 -5.02 -16.42 25.33
N ASP A 201 -4.03 -17.00 26.00
CA ASP A 201 -4.13 -17.47 27.39
C ASP A 201 -3.11 -16.69 28.24
N PHE A 202 -3.56 -16.19 29.39
CA PHE A 202 -2.69 -15.47 30.34
C PHE A 202 -1.68 -16.40 31.05
N ASN A 203 -1.89 -17.71 30.98
CA ASN A 203 -0.96 -18.71 31.51
C ASN A 203 0.05 -19.20 30.45
N GLY A 204 -0.17 -18.87 29.18
CA GLY A 204 0.72 -19.19 28.07
C GLY A 204 1.89 -18.21 27.97
N GLY A 205 3.08 -18.69 27.65
CA GLY A 205 4.22 -17.81 27.35
C GLY A 205 4.05 -17.04 26.03
N TYR A 206 4.98 -16.12 25.74
CA TYR A 206 4.98 -15.31 24.50
C TYR A 206 5.10 -16.12 23.19
N GLY A 207 5.23 -17.45 23.25
CA GLY A 207 5.39 -18.32 22.09
C GLY A 207 4.21 -18.24 21.11
N GLU A 208 2.98 -18.10 21.61
CA GLU A 208 1.78 -18.05 20.75
C GLU A 208 1.69 -16.76 19.94
N VAL A 209 2.14 -15.62 20.48
CA VAL A 209 2.19 -14.34 19.77
C VAL A 209 3.52 -14.10 19.04
N GLY A 210 4.50 -14.99 19.19
CA GLY A 210 5.85 -14.83 18.65
C GLY A 210 5.89 -14.62 17.14
N ILE A 211 5.00 -15.28 16.39
CA ILE A 211 4.91 -15.08 14.93
C ILE A 211 4.40 -13.68 14.54
N LEU A 212 3.50 -13.08 15.34
CA LEU A 212 3.04 -11.71 15.10
C LEU A 212 4.13 -10.70 15.43
N ILE A 213 4.91 -10.95 16.49
CA ILE A 213 6.08 -10.13 16.84
C ILE A 213 7.13 -10.20 15.72
N LEU A 214 7.37 -11.39 15.16
CA LEU A 214 8.25 -11.57 14.01
C LEU A 214 7.75 -10.76 12.80
N LEU A 215 6.46 -10.87 12.46
CA LEU A 215 5.87 -10.10 11.36
C LEU A 215 5.96 -8.59 11.59
N LEU A 216 5.77 -8.12 12.83
CA LEU A 216 5.95 -6.72 13.21
C LEU A 216 7.40 -6.25 13.03
N GLY A 217 8.38 -7.10 13.35
CA GLY A 217 9.78 -6.82 13.07
C GLY A 217 10.07 -6.72 11.56
N LEU A 218 9.49 -7.62 10.76
CA LEU A 218 9.63 -7.61 9.30
C LEU A 218 8.96 -6.39 8.66
N THR A 219 7.77 -5.98 9.12
CA THR A 219 7.13 -4.75 8.62
C THR A 219 7.96 -3.52 8.97
N SER A 220 8.52 -3.46 10.18
CA SER A 220 9.42 -2.38 10.59
C SER A 220 10.66 -2.32 9.71
N LEU A 221 11.28 -3.48 9.44
CA LEU A 221 12.46 -3.58 8.56
C LEU A 221 12.15 -3.10 7.13
N VAL A 222 11.04 -3.55 6.53
CA VAL A 222 10.62 -3.12 5.20
C VAL A 222 10.39 -1.61 5.16
N THR A 223 9.73 -1.05 6.18
CA THR A 223 9.46 0.38 6.26
C THR A 223 10.75 1.19 6.35
N THR A 224 11.70 0.77 7.19
CA THR A 224 13.00 1.44 7.32
C THR A 224 13.81 1.37 6.03
N VAL A 225 13.94 0.18 5.43
CA VAL A 225 14.68 0.02 4.17
C VAL A 225 14.00 0.80 3.03
N GLY A 226 12.67 0.73 2.95
CA GLY A 226 11.88 1.47 1.96
C GLY A 226 12.03 2.98 2.10
N TYR A 227 12.01 3.50 3.34
CA TYR A 227 12.25 4.91 3.62
C TYR A 227 13.64 5.35 3.13
N LEU A 228 14.70 4.66 3.57
CA LEU A 228 16.08 4.96 3.18
C LEU A 228 16.27 4.93 1.66
N TYR A 229 15.79 3.85 1.01
CA TYR A 229 15.91 3.70 -0.43
C TYR A 229 15.15 4.79 -1.20
N SER A 230 13.98 5.20 -0.69
CA SER A 230 13.17 6.27 -1.28
C SER A 230 13.88 7.62 -1.36
N LEU A 231 14.91 7.86 -0.53
CA LEU A 231 15.63 9.13 -0.51
C LEU A 231 16.64 9.24 -1.65
N VAL A 232 17.30 8.13 -2.01
CA VAL A 232 18.52 8.14 -2.85
C VAL A 232 18.32 7.57 -4.25
N VAL A 233 17.33 6.72 -4.47
CA VAL A 233 17.18 6.00 -5.74
C VAL A 233 16.76 6.93 -6.90
N ASP A 234 17.23 6.67 -8.11
CA ASP A 234 16.83 7.36 -9.36
C ASP A 234 16.97 8.89 -9.32
N VAL A 235 18.01 9.42 -8.66
CA VAL A 235 18.33 10.84 -8.70
C VAL A 235 19.43 11.08 -9.74
N ALA A 236 19.08 11.64 -10.89
CA ALA A 236 20.00 11.80 -12.03
C ALA A 236 21.18 12.75 -11.75
N GLN A 237 20.93 13.83 -10.98
CA GLN A 237 21.95 14.79 -10.56
C GLN A 237 21.80 15.09 -9.07
N PRO A 238 22.34 14.23 -8.17
CA PRO A 238 22.22 14.42 -6.74
C PRO A 238 23.00 15.66 -6.29
N ARG A 239 22.39 16.49 -5.45
CA ARG A 239 23.02 17.67 -4.84
C ARG A 239 23.84 17.34 -3.60
N LEU A 240 23.51 16.24 -2.93
CA LEU A 240 24.19 15.75 -1.74
C LEU A 240 24.64 14.31 -1.94
N ASP A 241 25.74 13.92 -1.30
CA ASP A 241 26.15 12.51 -1.26
C ASP A 241 25.08 11.67 -0.56
N ALA A 242 24.91 10.43 -1.03
CA ALA A 242 23.89 9.52 -0.54
C ALA A 242 24.03 9.27 0.98
N PHE A 243 25.26 9.16 1.50
CA PHE A 243 25.47 8.92 2.93
C PHE A 243 24.89 10.05 3.78
N TYR A 244 25.15 11.31 3.42
CA TYR A 244 24.61 12.46 4.14
C TYR A 244 23.09 12.54 4.02
N LEU A 245 22.52 12.20 2.87
CA LEU A 245 21.08 12.22 2.67
C LEU A 245 20.37 11.19 3.56
N LEU A 246 20.91 9.97 3.65
CA LEU A 246 20.38 8.92 4.51
C LEU A 246 20.51 9.30 5.99
N LEU A 247 21.67 9.83 6.40
CA LEU A 247 21.91 10.24 7.78
C LEU A 247 20.97 11.38 8.21
N ILE A 248 20.85 12.44 7.39
CA ILE A 248 19.94 13.57 7.68
C ILE A 248 18.49 13.08 7.67
N GLY A 249 18.12 12.22 6.71
CA GLY A 249 16.80 11.63 6.62
C GLY A 249 16.39 10.85 7.86
N GLU A 250 17.27 9.99 8.37
CA GLU A 250 17.03 9.21 9.60
C GLU A 250 16.96 10.10 10.83
N ILE A 251 17.87 11.07 10.99
CA ILE A 251 17.86 12.00 12.13
C ILE A 251 16.56 12.82 12.13
N ALA A 252 16.17 13.37 10.98
CA ALA A 252 14.95 14.15 10.85
C ALA A 252 13.71 13.30 11.16
N LEU A 253 13.66 12.08 10.65
CA LEU A 253 12.56 11.15 10.92
C LEU A 253 12.49 10.77 12.41
N ALA A 254 13.62 10.45 13.04
CA ALA A 254 13.69 10.11 14.45
C ALA A 254 13.20 11.27 15.34
N ILE A 255 13.60 12.51 15.03
CA ILE A 255 13.10 13.71 15.73
C ILE A 255 11.59 13.86 15.53
N GLY A 256 11.11 13.75 14.29
CA GLY A 256 9.69 13.87 13.96
C GLY A 256 8.83 12.84 14.71
N LEU A 257 9.25 11.57 14.70
CA LEU A 257 8.56 10.48 15.40
C LEU A 257 8.67 10.62 16.93
N ALA A 258 9.77 11.12 17.47
CA ALA A 258 9.91 11.35 18.91
C ALA A 258 8.97 12.46 19.42
N ILE A 259 8.89 13.58 18.70
CA ILE A 259 7.94 14.67 19.02
C ILE A 259 6.51 14.15 18.95
N TYR A 260 6.19 13.46 17.84
CA TYR A 260 4.88 12.87 17.63
C TYR A 260 4.50 11.87 18.73
N GLY A 261 5.42 10.95 19.06
CA GLY A 261 5.24 9.97 20.13
C GLY A 261 5.05 10.61 21.50
N GLY A 262 5.77 11.70 21.80
CA GLY A 262 5.57 12.47 23.03
C GLY A 262 4.19 13.12 23.12
N LEU A 263 3.71 13.72 22.02
CA LEU A 263 2.37 14.33 21.96
C LEU A 263 1.26 13.28 22.13
N VAL A 264 1.32 12.21 21.34
CA VAL A 264 0.34 11.12 21.39
C VAL A 264 0.39 10.40 22.74
N GLY A 265 1.59 10.09 23.23
CA GLY A 265 1.80 9.44 24.52
C GLY A 265 1.26 10.26 25.69
N GLY A 266 1.45 11.59 25.67
CA GLY A 266 0.84 12.48 26.65
C GLY A 266 -0.69 12.44 26.63
N LEU A 267 -1.30 12.52 25.44
CA LEU A 267 -2.76 12.48 25.29
C LEU A 267 -3.37 11.14 25.71
N ILE A 268 -2.81 10.03 25.23
CA ILE A 268 -3.28 8.67 25.55
C ILE A 268 -3.01 8.35 27.03
N GLY A 269 -1.83 8.69 27.53
CA GLY A 269 -1.44 8.45 28.91
C GLY A 269 -2.36 9.16 29.91
N GLN A 270 -2.70 10.43 29.64
CA GLN A 270 -3.67 11.16 30.46
C GLN A 270 -5.07 10.54 30.40
N ALA A 271 -5.54 10.16 29.20
CA ALA A 271 -6.86 9.53 29.05
C ALA A 271 -6.96 8.19 29.82
N LEU A 272 -5.91 7.35 29.74
CA LEU A 272 -5.84 6.10 30.49
C LEU A 272 -5.75 6.35 31.99
N SER A 273 -4.91 7.27 32.43
CA SER A 273 -4.77 7.64 33.85
C SER A 273 -6.10 8.09 34.45
N ASN A 274 -6.85 8.95 33.74
CA ASN A 274 -8.16 9.40 34.17
C ASN A 274 -9.18 8.26 34.23
N THR A 275 -9.15 7.33 33.27
CA THR A 275 -10.03 6.16 33.24
C THR A 275 -9.75 5.22 34.42
N PHE A 276 -8.48 4.92 34.69
CA PHE A 276 -8.11 4.07 35.83
C PHE A 276 -8.44 4.72 37.17
N ALA A 277 -8.27 6.04 37.31
CA ALA A 277 -8.69 6.77 38.50
C ALA A 277 -10.20 6.62 38.73
N GLN A 278 -11.02 6.84 37.70
CA GLN A 278 -12.49 6.68 37.78
C GLN A 278 -12.92 5.26 38.16
N ILE A 279 -12.26 4.24 37.58
CA ILE A 279 -12.51 2.84 37.93
C ILE A 279 -12.14 2.61 39.40
N GLY A 280 -10.96 3.07 39.86
CA GLY A 280 -10.53 2.97 41.25
C GLY A 280 -11.50 3.63 42.23
N ASP A 281 -11.97 4.85 41.93
CA ASP A 281 -12.93 5.59 42.75
C ASP A 281 -14.29 4.89 42.82
N SER A 282 -14.72 4.25 41.73
CA SER A 282 -15.96 3.46 41.72
C SER A 282 -15.88 2.22 42.59
N PHE A 283 -14.69 1.62 42.74
CA PHE A 283 -14.47 0.51 43.66
C PHE A 283 -14.39 0.98 45.10
N SER A 284 -13.78 2.14 45.38
CA SER A 284 -13.67 2.66 46.76
C SER A 284 -14.99 3.21 47.31
N ALA A 285 -15.89 3.70 46.46
CA ALA A 285 -17.22 4.18 46.87
C ALA A 285 -18.25 3.06 47.10
N GLY A 286 -17.94 1.81 46.76
CA GLY A 286 -18.82 0.65 46.88
C GLY A 286 -18.65 -0.21 48.14
N TRP A 287 -17.73 0.17 49.05
CA TRP A 287 -17.46 -0.52 50.32
C TRP A 287 -17.67 0.41 51.52
#